data_AF-F2U9V0-F1
#
_entry.id   AF-F2U9V0-F1
#
_cell.length_a   1.000
_cell.length_b   1.000
_cell.length_c   1.000
_cell.angle_alpha   90.00
_cell.angle_beta   90.00
_cell.angle_gamma   90.00
#
_symmetry.space_group_name_H-M   'P 1'
#
loop_
_entity.id
_entity.type
_entity.pdbx_description
1 polymer ?
#
loop_
_entity_poly.entity_id
_entity_poly.type
_entity_poly.pdbx_seq_one_letter_code
_entity_poly.pdbx_strand_id
1 'polypeptide(L)'
;MYLGGVSVAYEKERTPPEWSVVPKTVNGHDADLNAGTKLPLLGGAKMYICVRPLNHQDSHYITNVTVIHEGKEAVPLGHEVVRRSVSGKDANLNAKSGGSKLYLCVKREPRYTMSTLTISGDASFVDVDQKYAYSFERELRIKAG
;
A
#
# COMPACT_ATOMS: atom_id res chain seq x y z
N MET A 1 -1.53 6.83 9.48
CA MET A 1 -1.48 5.35 9.43
C MET A 1 -0.56 4.96 8.28
N TYR A 2 0.39 4.05 8.51
CA TYR A 2 1.26 3.51 7.45
C TYR A 2 0.71 2.18 6.95
N LEU A 3 0.94 1.88 5.67
CA LEU A 3 0.49 0.62 5.06
C LEU A 3 1.66 -0.36 4.99
N GLY A 4 1.43 -1.59 5.43
CA GLY A 4 2.36 -2.72 5.24
C GLY A 4 2.09 -3.46 3.93
N GLY A 5 0.88 -3.32 3.37
CA GLY A 5 0.50 -3.94 2.11
C GLY A 5 -0.54 -3.15 1.33
N VAL A 6 -0.38 -3.18 0.00
CA VAL A 6 -1.38 -2.78 -0.99
C VAL A 6 -1.46 -3.89 -2.02
N SER A 7 -2.67 -4.32 -2.35
CA SER A 7 -2.96 -5.35 -3.36
C SER A 7 -4.37 -5.14 -3.92
N VAL A 8 -4.91 -6.14 -4.60
CA VAL A 8 -6.28 -6.19 -5.10
C VAL A 8 -6.97 -7.48 -4.65
N ALA A 9 -8.30 -7.45 -4.65
CA ALA A 9 -9.14 -8.63 -4.51
C ALA A 9 -10.32 -8.57 -5.49
N TYR A 10 -10.74 -9.72 -5.97
CA TYR A 10 -12.02 -9.85 -6.67
C TYR A 10 -13.19 -9.81 -5.66
N GLU A 11 -14.38 -9.33 -6.07
CA GLU A 11 -15.57 -9.15 -5.20
C GLU A 11 -15.93 -10.38 -4.36
N LYS A 12 -15.75 -11.59 -4.92
CA LYS A 12 -16.08 -12.86 -4.27
C LYS A 12 -14.84 -13.59 -3.72
N GLU A 13 -13.69 -12.93 -3.70
CA GLU A 13 -12.45 -13.49 -3.18
C GLU A 13 -12.40 -13.40 -1.65
N ARG A 14 -12.04 -14.51 -1.01
CA ARG A 14 -11.78 -14.50 0.42
C ARG A 14 -10.52 -13.70 0.69
N THR A 15 -10.70 -12.58 1.38
CA THR A 15 -9.61 -11.70 1.81
C THR A 15 -9.14 -12.13 3.21
N PRO A 16 -7.82 -12.23 3.48
CA PRO A 16 -7.33 -12.55 4.82
C PRO A 16 -7.73 -11.47 5.85
N PRO A 17 -7.89 -11.80 7.15
CA PRO A 17 -8.44 -10.89 8.16
C PRO A 17 -7.69 -9.57 8.35
N GLU A 18 -6.39 -9.57 8.09
CA GLU A 18 -5.52 -8.39 8.23
C GLU A 18 -5.65 -7.41 7.04
N TRP A 19 -6.33 -7.81 5.97
CA TRP A 19 -6.56 -6.99 4.78
C TRP A 19 -7.98 -6.42 4.77
N SER A 20 -8.10 -5.16 4.40
CA SER A 20 -9.37 -4.47 4.19
C SER A 20 -9.56 -4.15 2.73
N VAL A 21 -10.69 -4.58 2.17
CA VAL A 21 -11.14 -4.18 0.82
C VAL A 21 -11.62 -2.72 0.89
N VAL A 22 -11.36 -1.95 -0.16
CA VAL A 22 -11.90 -0.61 -0.35
C VAL A 22 -13.00 -0.69 -1.43
N PRO A 23 -14.26 -1.00 -1.05
CA PRO A 23 -15.34 -1.24 -2.00
C PRO A 23 -15.97 0.06 -2.52
N LYS A 24 -15.70 1.19 -1.86
CA LYS A 24 -16.33 2.47 -2.14
C LYS A 24 -15.30 3.58 -2.32
N THR A 25 -15.60 4.52 -3.20
CA THR A 25 -14.85 5.77 -3.31
C THR A 25 -15.15 6.66 -2.11
N VAL A 26 -14.38 7.74 -1.95
CA VAL A 26 -14.60 8.72 -0.86
C VAL A 26 -16.00 9.36 -0.88
N ASN A 27 -16.68 9.33 -2.03
CA ASN A 27 -18.05 9.85 -2.19
C ASN A 27 -19.12 8.73 -2.18
N GLY A 28 -18.74 7.50 -1.83
CA GLY A 28 -19.70 6.39 -1.69
C GLY A 28 -20.07 5.67 -2.99
N HIS A 29 -19.42 5.95 -4.12
CA HIS A 29 -19.62 5.19 -5.37
C HIS A 29 -18.93 3.83 -5.32
N ASP A 30 -19.39 2.86 -6.11
CA ASP A 30 -18.71 1.57 -6.27
C ASP A 30 -17.27 1.81 -6.79
N ALA A 31 -16.27 1.25 -6.11
CA ALA A 31 -14.86 1.42 -6.45
C ALA A 31 -14.32 0.28 -7.33
N ASP A 32 -15.19 -0.34 -8.12
CA ASP A 32 -14.81 -1.40 -9.05
C ASP A 32 -13.82 -0.87 -10.10
N LEU A 33 -12.60 -1.38 -10.04
CA LEU A 33 -11.52 -1.05 -10.97
C LEU A 33 -11.81 -1.53 -12.40
N ASN A 34 -12.77 -2.45 -12.57
CA ASN A 34 -13.18 -3.00 -13.86
C ASN A 34 -14.48 -2.39 -14.42
N ALA A 35 -15.00 -1.31 -13.83
CA ALA A 35 -16.32 -0.73 -14.14
C ALA A 35 -16.52 -0.26 -15.60
N GLY A 36 -15.49 -0.28 -16.45
CA GLY A 36 -15.56 0.04 -17.88
C GLY A 36 -15.74 -1.16 -18.82
N THR A 37 -15.79 -2.39 -18.30
CA THR A 37 -15.81 -3.61 -19.13
C THR A 37 -17.16 -3.76 -19.85
N LYS A 38 -17.18 -3.50 -21.17
CA LYS A 38 -18.37 -3.55 -22.04
C LYS A 38 -18.91 -4.96 -22.35
N LEU A 39 -18.33 -6.01 -21.75
CA LEU A 39 -18.77 -7.40 -21.91
C LEU A 39 -19.40 -7.93 -20.61
N PRO A 40 -20.61 -7.47 -20.24
CA PRO A 40 -21.31 -7.95 -19.05
C PRO A 40 -21.69 -9.44 -19.13
N LEU A 41 -21.77 -10.01 -20.34
CA LEU A 41 -22.14 -11.41 -20.60
C LEU A 41 -21.10 -12.44 -20.10
N LEU A 42 -19.90 -12.02 -19.73
CA LEU A 42 -18.84 -12.90 -19.18
C LEU A 42 -18.61 -12.71 -17.68
N GLY A 43 -19.56 -12.09 -16.96
CA GLY A 43 -19.54 -11.98 -15.50
C GLY A 43 -18.20 -11.44 -14.99
N GLY A 44 -17.83 -10.23 -15.42
CA GLY A 44 -16.64 -9.54 -14.93
C GLY A 44 -16.62 -9.61 -13.41
N ALA A 45 -15.63 -10.29 -12.83
CA ALA A 45 -15.47 -10.28 -11.39
C ALA A 45 -14.97 -8.89 -11.06
N LYS A 46 -15.80 -8.09 -10.37
CA LYS A 46 -15.38 -6.76 -9.93
C LYS A 46 -14.10 -6.87 -9.13
N MET A 47 -13.24 -5.87 -9.23
CA MET A 47 -11.96 -5.87 -8.56
C MET A 47 -11.80 -4.59 -7.75
N TYR A 48 -11.26 -4.73 -6.55
CA TYR A 48 -11.12 -3.64 -5.60
C TYR A 48 -9.70 -3.58 -5.06
N ILE A 49 -9.25 -2.37 -4.71
CA ILE A 49 -8.02 -2.20 -3.93
C ILE A 49 -8.22 -2.84 -2.55
N CYS A 50 -7.19 -3.52 -2.08
CA CYS A 50 -7.08 -4.00 -0.71
C CYS A 50 -5.86 -3.38 -0.05
N VAL A 51 -6.03 -2.95 1.20
CA VAL A 51 -4.95 -2.38 2.00
C VAL A 51 -4.79 -3.17 3.28
N ARG A 52 -3.56 -3.23 3.77
CA ARG A 52 -3.23 -3.80 5.07
C ARG A 52 -2.42 -2.79 5.87
N PRO A 53 -2.85 -2.44 7.10
CA PRO A 53 -2.06 -1.60 7.99
C PRO A 53 -0.67 -2.22 8.25
N LEU A 54 0.32 -1.36 8.44
CA LEU A 54 1.65 -1.77 8.85
C LEU A 54 1.58 -2.43 10.24
N ASN A 55 2.16 -3.62 10.40
CA ASN A 55 2.20 -4.35 11.65
C ASN A 55 3.65 -4.56 12.14
N HIS A 56 3.83 -5.14 13.32
CA HIS A 56 5.15 -5.31 13.95
C HIS A 56 6.08 -6.31 13.23
N GLN A 57 5.54 -7.14 12.33
CA GLN A 57 6.32 -8.10 11.55
C GLN A 57 6.83 -7.49 10.24
N ASP A 58 6.27 -6.36 9.81
CA ASP A 58 6.70 -5.68 8.59
C ASP A 58 8.01 -4.92 8.82
N SER A 59 9.03 -5.22 8.03
CA SER A 59 10.30 -4.48 8.01
C SER A 59 10.26 -3.24 7.10
N HIS A 60 9.22 -3.11 6.28
CA HIS A 60 9.07 -2.02 5.30
C HIS A 60 7.62 -1.53 5.23
N TYR A 61 7.46 -0.26 4.90
CA TYR A 61 6.15 0.36 4.67
C TYR A 61 6.02 0.84 3.23
N ILE A 62 4.78 0.91 2.74
CA ILE A 62 4.48 1.38 1.39
C ILE A 62 4.58 2.92 1.37
N THR A 63 5.40 3.45 0.46
CA THR A 63 5.60 4.90 0.26
C THR A 63 5.02 5.40 -1.04
N ASN A 64 4.88 4.52 -2.04
CA ASN A 64 4.28 4.86 -3.31
C ASN A 64 3.50 3.69 -3.89
N VAL A 65 2.42 4.00 -4.60
CA VAL A 65 1.64 3.06 -5.40
C VAL A 65 1.43 3.69 -6.76
N THR A 66 1.71 2.95 -7.82
CA THR A 66 1.50 3.36 -9.20
C THR A 66 0.93 2.19 -10.01
N VAL A 67 0.58 2.43 -11.27
CA VAL A 67 0.11 1.41 -12.22
C VAL A 67 1.10 1.35 -13.37
N ILE A 68 1.36 0.15 -13.88
CA ILE A 68 2.09 -0.04 -15.13
C ILE A 68 1.28 -0.85 -16.13
N HIS A 69 1.56 -0.59 -17.39
CA HIS A 69 1.13 -1.39 -18.52
C HIS A 69 2.23 -2.38 -18.92
N GLU A 70 1.99 -3.67 -18.67
CA GLU A 70 2.98 -4.72 -18.92
C GLU A 70 3.39 -4.74 -20.41
N GLY A 71 4.71 -4.82 -20.63
CA GLY A 71 5.31 -4.85 -21.96
C GLY A 71 5.39 -3.51 -22.70
N LYS A 72 4.78 -2.44 -22.17
CA LYS A 72 4.90 -1.07 -22.73
C LYS A 72 5.66 -0.12 -21.81
N GLU A 73 5.62 -0.36 -20.50
CA GLU A 73 6.25 0.48 -19.49
C GLU A 73 7.26 -0.35 -18.69
N ALA A 74 8.39 0.28 -18.36
CA ALA A 74 9.34 -0.29 -17.41
C ALA A 74 8.81 -0.12 -15.98
N VAL A 75 9.15 -1.07 -15.10
CA VAL A 75 8.86 -0.92 -13.67
C VAL A 75 9.67 0.26 -13.13
N PRO A 76 9.03 1.26 -12.47
CA PRO A 76 9.76 2.39 -11.93
C PRO A 76 10.80 1.97 -10.89
N LEU A 77 11.91 2.72 -10.79
CA LEU A 77 13.00 2.40 -9.89
C LEU A 77 12.51 2.21 -8.43
N GLY A 78 12.96 1.13 -7.80
CA GLY A 78 12.60 0.78 -6.42
C GLY A 78 11.16 0.29 -6.23
N HIS A 79 10.39 0.12 -7.31
CA HIS A 79 9.05 -0.45 -7.23
C HIS A 79 9.04 -1.94 -7.53
N GLU A 80 8.06 -2.63 -6.95
CA GLU A 80 7.78 -4.05 -7.17
C GLU A 80 6.38 -4.21 -7.75
N VAL A 81 6.24 -5.09 -8.76
CA VAL A 81 4.94 -5.36 -9.39
C VAL A 81 4.10 -6.29 -8.50
N VAL A 82 2.88 -5.86 -8.17
CA VAL A 82 1.89 -6.70 -7.51
C VAL A 82 1.22 -7.58 -8.54
N ARG A 83 1.80 -8.76 -8.79
CA ARG A 83 1.30 -9.72 -9.78
C ARG A 83 0.13 -10.57 -9.28
N ARG A 84 -0.01 -10.67 -7.95
CA ARG A 84 -0.98 -11.55 -7.31
C ARG A 84 -1.92 -10.78 -6.39
N SER A 85 -3.20 -11.17 -6.42
CA SER A 85 -4.21 -10.72 -5.47
C SER A 85 -3.91 -11.27 -4.08
N VAL A 86 -4.67 -10.81 -3.08
CA VAL A 86 -4.52 -11.25 -1.68
C VAL A 86 -4.68 -12.77 -1.47
N SER A 87 -5.38 -13.49 -2.36
CA SER A 87 -5.48 -14.97 -2.35
C SER A 87 -4.61 -15.68 -3.40
N GLY A 88 -3.74 -14.95 -4.12
CA GLY A 88 -2.81 -15.54 -5.10
C GLY A 88 -3.32 -15.64 -6.53
N LYS A 89 -4.48 -15.04 -6.87
CA LYS A 89 -4.97 -14.98 -8.27
C LYS A 89 -4.21 -13.91 -9.06
N ASP A 90 -4.30 -13.92 -10.39
CA ASP A 90 -3.70 -12.88 -11.22
C ASP A 90 -4.32 -11.50 -10.90
N ALA A 91 -3.47 -10.51 -10.62
CA ALA A 91 -3.86 -9.15 -10.22
C ALA A 91 -3.96 -8.18 -11.41
N ASN A 92 -4.28 -8.69 -12.60
CA ASN A 92 -4.44 -7.87 -13.78
C ASN A 92 -5.67 -6.95 -13.61
N LEU A 93 -5.42 -5.64 -13.46
CA LEU A 93 -6.44 -4.59 -13.32
C LEU A 93 -7.27 -4.38 -14.58
N ASN A 94 -6.85 -5.00 -15.68
CA ASN A 94 -7.51 -4.94 -16.97
C ASN A 94 -7.99 -6.34 -17.38
N ALA A 95 -8.28 -7.20 -16.40
CA ALA A 95 -8.76 -8.55 -16.65
C ALA A 95 -10.02 -8.50 -17.54
N LYS A 96 -10.00 -9.26 -18.64
CA LYS A 96 -11.11 -9.42 -19.61
C LYS A 96 -11.32 -8.28 -20.61
N SER A 97 -10.44 -7.28 -20.70
CA SER A 97 -10.51 -6.30 -21.79
C SER A 97 -9.93 -6.79 -23.13
N GLY A 98 -9.24 -7.94 -23.11
CA GLY A 98 -8.49 -8.46 -24.27
C GLY A 98 -7.22 -7.66 -24.61
N GLY A 99 -7.00 -6.54 -23.93
CA GLY A 99 -5.79 -5.73 -24.05
C GLY A 99 -4.64 -6.28 -23.21
N SER A 100 -3.52 -5.58 -23.27
CA SER A 100 -2.38 -5.86 -22.41
C SER A 100 -2.72 -5.67 -20.93
N LYS A 101 -1.93 -6.33 -20.09
CA LYS A 101 -2.18 -6.39 -18.65
C LYS A 101 -1.76 -5.09 -17.97
N LEU A 102 -2.57 -4.69 -16.98
CA LEU A 102 -2.26 -3.58 -16.08
C LEU A 102 -2.00 -4.15 -14.69
N TYR A 103 -0.96 -3.67 -14.02
CA TYR A 103 -0.62 -4.11 -12.66
C TYR A 103 -0.31 -2.93 -11.76
N LEU A 104 -0.65 -3.06 -10.47
CA LEU A 104 -0.13 -2.16 -9.45
C LEU A 104 1.38 -2.39 -9.28
N CYS A 105 2.10 -1.32 -9.00
CA CYS A 105 3.48 -1.33 -8.55
C CYS A 105 3.55 -0.60 -7.21
N VAL A 106 4.31 -1.14 -6.28
CA VAL A 106 4.48 -0.55 -4.94
C VAL A 106 5.94 -0.27 -4.66
N LYS A 107 6.23 0.91 -4.11
CA LYS A 107 7.54 1.22 -3.52
C LYS A 107 7.48 0.99 -2.02
N ARG A 108 8.49 0.30 -1.51
CA ARG A 108 8.67 0.01 -0.09
C ARG A 108 9.91 0.73 0.40
N GLU A 109 9.82 1.33 1.58
CA GLU A 109 10.98 1.88 2.28
C GLU A 109 11.13 1.18 3.64
N PRO A 110 12.37 1.01 4.14
CA PRO A 110 12.61 0.36 5.42
C PRO A 110 11.96 1.09 6.58
N ARG A 111 11.42 0.36 7.55
CA ARG A 111 10.70 0.96 8.69
C ARG A 111 11.56 1.93 9.51
N TYR A 112 12.88 1.75 9.53
CA TYR A 112 13.80 2.66 10.20
C TYR A 112 13.96 4.03 9.51
N THR A 113 13.53 4.18 8.25
CA THR A 113 13.49 5.49 7.57
C THR A 113 12.20 6.26 7.86
N MET A 114 11.30 5.71 8.68
CA MET A 114 10.10 6.42 9.13
C MET A 114 10.50 7.53 10.10
N SER A 115 10.59 8.75 9.59
CA SER A 115 10.70 9.93 10.44
C SER A 115 9.31 10.35 10.90
N THR A 116 8.98 10.11 12.16
CA THR A 116 7.80 10.72 12.81
C THR A 116 8.25 11.49 14.04
N LEU A 117 8.25 12.82 13.94
CA LEU A 117 8.23 13.71 15.10
C LEU A 117 6.78 14.11 15.34
N THR A 118 6.18 13.60 16.42
CA THR A 118 4.84 14.01 16.86
C THR A 118 5.00 14.96 18.04
N ILE A 119 4.59 16.23 17.86
CA ILE A 119 4.49 17.19 18.97
C ILE A 119 3.00 17.30 19.33
N SER A 120 2.65 16.84 20.53
CA SER A 120 1.35 17.07 21.17
C SER A 120 1.60 17.97 22.38
N GLY A 121 1.01 19.18 22.42
CA GLY A 121 0.92 19.95 23.66
C GLY A 121 -0.04 19.24 24.63
N ASP A 122 0.05 19.34 25.95
CA ASP A 122 0.80 20.24 26.83
C ASP A 122 2.19 19.73 27.26
N ALA A 123 3.08 20.69 27.50
CA ALA A 123 4.48 20.51 27.82
C ALA A 123 4.71 19.54 29.01
N SER A 124 5.29 18.37 28.73
CA SER A 124 6.20 17.68 29.68
C SER A 124 6.85 16.41 29.13
N PHE A 125 6.40 15.84 28.01
CA PHE A 125 7.03 14.63 27.46
C PHE A 125 7.14 14.67 25.94
N VAL A 126 8.37 14.56 25.43
CA VAL A 126 8.64 14.16 24.04
C VAL A 126 8.77 12.64 24.07
N ASP A 127 7.74 11.93 23.63
CA ASP A 127 7.85 10.50 23.35
C ASP A 127 8.47 10.34 21.96
N VAL A 128 9.79 10.17 21.92
CA VAL A 128 10.45 9.58 20.75
C VAL A 128 10.20 8.08 20.90
N ASP A 129 9.44 7.46 20.01
CA ASP A 129 9.31 6.00 19.96
C ASP A 129 10.73 5.41 19.78
N GLN A 130 11.35 5.02 20.90
CA GLN A 130 12.76 4.65 21.02
C GLN A 130 13.11 3.32 20.32
N LYS A 131 12.17 2.72 19.59
CA LYS A 131 12.36 1.35 19.08
C LYS A 131 13.39 1.20 17.95
N TYR A 132 13.97 2.30 17.45
CA TYR A 132 15.02 2.27 16.40
C TYR A 132 16.18 3.25 16.61
N ALA A 133 16.45 3.68 17.85
CA ALA A 133 17.65 4.46 18.17
C ALA A 133 18.91 3.57 18.13
N TYR A 134 19.30 3.08 16.95
CA TYR A 134 20.65 2.54 16.75
C TYR A 134 21.60 3.72 16.54
N SER A 135 22.34 4.03 17.61
CA SER A 135 23.67 4.65 17.62
C SER A 135 23.87 5.89 16.72
N PHE A 136 23.60 7.06 17.29
CA PHE A 136 24.45 8.23 17.04
C PHE A 136 24.47 9.09 18.31
N GLU A 137 25.10 8.57 19.37
CA GLU A 137 25.55 9.41 20.47
C GLU A 137 26.65 10.35 19.94
N ARG A 138 26.28 11.56 19.57
CA ARG A 138 27.17 12.71 19.71
C ARG A 138 26.48 13.71 20.62
N GLU A 139 27.04 13.83 21.81
CA GLU A 139 26.72 14.76 22.89
C GLU A 139 26.10 16.09 22.41
N LEU A 140 24.82 16.31 22.72
CA LEU A 140 24.26 17.65 22.82
C LEU A 140 24.56 18.17 24.24
N ARG A 141 25.75 18.76 24.43
CA ARG A 141 26.04 19.56 25.64
C ARG A 141 25.42 20.93 25.48
N ILE A 142 24.23 21.13 26.04
CA ILE A 142 23.71 22.48 26.29
C ILE A 142 24.42 23.01 27.54
N LYS A 143 25.36 23.93 27.37
CA LYS A 143 25.86 24.75 28.47
C LYS A 143 24.80 25.82 28.76
N ALA A 144 24.12 25.72 29.89
CA ALA A 144 23.40 26.84 30.46
C ALA A 144 24.44 27.81 31.05
N GLY A 145 24.40 29.07 30.60
CA GLY A 145 25.14 30.19 31.19
C GLY A 145 24.42 30.77 32.40
#